data_AF-A0A8D8N0A5-F1
#
_entry.id   AF-A0A8D8N0A5-F1
#
_cell.length_a   1.000
_cell.length_b   1.000
_cell.length_c   1.000
_cell.angle_alpha   90.00
_cell.angle_beta   90.00
_cell.angle_gamma   90.00
#
_symmetry.space_group_name_H-M   'P 1'
#
loop_
_entity.id
_entity.type
_entity.pdbx_description
1 polymer ?
#
loop_
_entity_poly.entity_id
_entity_poly.type
_entity_poly.pdbx_seq_one_letter_code
_entity_poly.pdbx_strand_id
1 'polypeptide(L)'
;NGVLLRTVLDPVSGDLADTRTRYLGSRPVKLFRIKMQGSEAVLAMSSRTWLSYYYQNRFHLTPLSYETLEYASGFSSEQCAEGIVAISTNTLRILALEKLGAVFNQITFPLEYTPKRFLIHNETGKLIISETDHNAYTEETKNIRKKQMADEMREAAGEDEQELANEMADAFINEVLPEDQFSSPKAGAGMWASQIRVMDPINGHTYSKVQLAQNEAVMSM
;
A
#
# COMPACT_ATOMS: atom_id res chain seq x y z
N ASN A 1 6.64 -18.10 27.23
CA ASN A 1 7.37 -18.21 25.94
C ASN A 1 6.36 -18.15 24.80
N GLY A 2 6.72 -17.62 23.62
CA GLY A 2 5.79 -17.53 22.48
C GLY A 2 5.89 -18.72 21.53
N VAL A 3 5.93 -19.92 22.08
CA VAL A 3 6.03 -21.17 21.33
C VAL A 3 4.65 -21.80 21.20
N LEU A 4 4.25 -22.15 19.99
CA LEU A 4 3.06 -22.94 19.67
C LEU A 4 3.46 -24.39 19.39
N LEU A 5 2.76 -25.32 20.01
CA LEU A 5 2.83 -26.74 19.71
C LEU A 5 1.51 -27.20 19.09
N ARG A 6 1.60 -27.97 18.01
CA ARG A 6 0.47 -28.67 17.41
C ARG A 6 0.77 -30.16 17.41
N THR A 7 -0.11 -30.95 17.99
CA THR A 7 0.04 -32.39 18.13
C THR A 7 -1.24 -33.07 17.67
N VAL A 8 -1.12 -34.19 16.98
CA VAL A 8 -2.25 -35.04 16.60
C VAL A 8 -2.62 -35.89 17.81
N LEU A 9 -3.87 -35.82 18.24
CA LEU A 9 -4.43 -36.65 19.30
C LEU A 9 -5.29 -37.74 18.67
N ASP A 10 -4.99 -39.01 18.99
CA ASP A 10 -5.90 -40.11 18.68
C ASP A 10 -7.09 -40.09 19.67
N PRO A 11 -8.34 -39.94 19.19
CA PRO A 11 -9.50 -39.86 20.07
C PRO A 11 -9.80 -41.17 20.80
N VAL A 12 -9.26 -42.32 20.38
CA VAL A 12 -9.52 -43.62 21.00
C VAL A 12 -8.45 -43.96 22.04
N SER A 13 -7.17 -43.95 21.65
CA SER A 13 -6.06 -44.32 22.55
C SER A 13 -5.63 -43.17 23.47
N GLY A 14 -5.87 -41.92 23.08
CA GLY A 14 -5.33 -40.75 23.75
C GLY A 14 -3.86 -40.47 23.43
N ASP A 15 -3.26 -41.23 22.51
CA ASP A 15 -1.86 -41.05 22.14
C ASP A 15 -1.63 -39.76 21.36
N LEU A 16 -0.49 -39.15 21.63
CA LEU A 16 -0.03 -37.89 21.03
C LEU A 16 1.07 -38.18 20.00
N ALA A 17 0.82 -37.85 18.73
CA ALA A 17 1.76 -38.07 17.62
C ALA A 17 1.93 -36.82 16.74
N ASP A 18 2.98 -36.78 15.89
CA ASP A 18 3.29 -35.66 14.96
C ASP A 18 3.28 -34.27 15.64
N THR A 19 3.99 -34.14 16.77
CA THR A 19 4.16 -32.85 17.45
C THR A 19 5.03 -31.92 16.61
N ARG A 20 4.48 -30.78 16.23
CA ARG A 20 5.19 -29.71 15.51
C ARG A 20 5.26 -28.46 16.35
N THR A 21 6.45 -27.88 16.41
CA THR A 21 6.73 -26.69 17.21
C THR A 21 7.02 -25.50 16.31
N ARG A 22 6.41 -24.34 16.61
CA ARG A 22 6.65 -23.07 15.91
C ARG A 22 6.79 -21.94 16.91
N TYR A 23 7.76 -21.07 16.69
CA TYR A 23 7.89 -19.83 17.46
C TYR A 23 7.04 -18.73 16.81
N LEU A 24 6.08 -18.18 17.54
CA LEU A 24 5.15 -17.17 17.04
C LEU A 24 5.55 -15.75 17.43
N GLY A 25 6.36 -15.58 18.48
CA GLY A 25 6.71 -14.27 19.00
C GLY A 25 7.29 -14.25 20.40
N SER A 26 7.59 -13.06 20.91
CA SER A 26 8.20 -12.88 22.24
C SER A 26 7.19 -12.96 23.40
N ARG A 27 5.90 -12.77 23.12
CA ARG A 27 4.81 -12.79 24.13
C ARG A 27 4.22 -14.19 24.30
N PRO A 28 3.60 -14.51 25.46
CA PRO A 28 2.86 -15.77 25.63
C PRO A 28 1.80 -15.96 24.54
N VAL A 29 1.64 -17.20 24.06
CA VAL A 29 0.65 -17.52 23.02
C VAL A 29 -0.73 -17.69 23.65
N LYS A 30 -1.72 -16.96 23.15
CA LYS A 30 -3.15 -17.18 23.44
C LYS A 30 -3.82 -17.79 22.22
N LEU A 31 -4.71 -18.77 22.42
CA LEU A 31 -5.42 -19.46 21.35
C LEU A 31 -6.91 -19.16 21.40
N PHE A 32 -7.49 -18.84 20.25
CA PHE A 32 -8.90 -18.55 20.09
C PHE A 32 -9.47 -19.34 18.93
N ARG A 33 -10.65 -19.93 19.13
CA ARG A 33 -11.39 -20.63 18.07
C ARG A 33 -12.17 -19.62 17.27
N ILE A 34 -12.05 -19.69 15.95
CA ILE A 34 -12.80 -18.87 15.00
C ILE A 34 -13.33 -19.75 13.88
N LYS A 35 -14.30 -19.22 13.14
CA LYS A 35 -14.84 -19.87 11.95
C LYS A 35 -14.34 -19.13 10.71
N MET A 36 -13.90 -19.88 9.70
CA MET A 36 -13.40 -19.33 8.46
C MET A 36 -13.72 -20.27 7.29
N GLN A 37 -14.35 -19.71 6.25
CA GLN A 37 -14.86 -20.44 5.09
C GLN A 37 -15.66 -21.68 5.48
N GLY A 38 -16.57 -21.55 6.46
CA GLY A 38 -17.37 -22.66 6.97
C GLY A 38 -16.64 -23.66 7.87
N SER A 39 -15.31 -23.61 7.93
CA SER A 39 -14.47 -24.54 8.70
C SER A 39 -13.93 -23.89 9.98
N GLU A 40 -13.52 -24.73 10.93
CA GLU A 40 -12.91 -24.24 12.16
C GLU A 40 -11.43 -23.91 11.95
N ALA A 41 -11.02 -22.78 12.49
CA ALA A 41 -9.65 -22.33 12.49
C ALA A 41 -9.25 -21.85 13.89
N VAL A 42 -7.93 -21.80 14.13
CA VAL A 42 -7.35 -21.36 15.39
C VAL A 42 -6.56 -20.09 15.15
N LEU A 43 -6.92 -19.03 15.87
CA LEU A 43 -6.16 -17.80 15.93
C LEU A 43 -5.17 -17.89 17.10
N ALA A 44 -3.88 -17.81 16.80
CA ALA A 44 -2.81 -17.85 17.79
C ALA A 44 -2.16 -16.46 17.91
N MET A 45 -2.26 -15.84 19.08
CA MET A 45 -1.83 -14.46 19.33
C MET A 45 -0.62 -14.40 20.25
N SER A 46 0.43 -13.71 19.82
CA SER A 46 1.66 -13.45 20.57
C SER A 46 2.11 -12.00 20.29
N SER A 47 3.36 -11.76 19.90
CA SER A 47 3.82 -10.46 19.38
C SER A 47 3.35 -10.23 17.93
N ARG A 48 2.88 -11.26 17.25
CA ARG A 48 2.12 -11.20 16.00
C ARG A 48 0.92 -12.14 16.13
N THR A 49 -0.14 -11.84 15.40
CA THR A 49 -1.30 -12.73 15.30
C THR A 49 -1.09 -13.70 14.14
N TRP A 50 -1.33 -14.98 14.38
CA TRP A 50 -1.21 -16.04 13.40
C TRP A 50 -2.54 -16.75 13.24
N LEU A 51 -2.87 -17.09 12.02
CA LEU A 51 -4.04 -17.86 11.67
C LEU A 51 -3.60 -19.28 11.29
N SER A 52 -4.08 -20.27 12.04
CA SER A 52 -3.92 -21.68 11.75
C SER A 52 -5.22 -22.25 11.19
N TYR A 53 -5.19 -22.70 9.93
CA TYR A 53 -6.36 -23.25 9.25
C TYR A 53 -6.00 -24.48 8.42
N TYR A 54 -6.99 -25.31 8.14
CA TYR A 54 -6.84 -26.52 7.32
C TYR A 54 -7.43 -26.26 5.93
N TYR A 55 -6.62 -26.47 4.90
CA TYR A 55 -7.03 -26.26 3.50
C TYR A 55 -6.31 -27.24 2.59
N GLN A 56 -7.05 -27.88 1.67
CA GLN A 56 -6.52 -28.87 0.71
C GLN A 56 -5.62 -29.95 1.35
N ASN A 57 -6.13 -30.60 2.41
CA ASN A 57 -5.41 -31.61 3.18
C ASN A 57 -4.07 -31.15 3.80
N ARG A 58 -3.91 -29.84 4.01
CA ARG A 58 -2.71 -29.26 4.60
C ARG A 58 -3.06 -28.18 5.62
N PHE A 59 -2.37 -28.23 6.75
CA PHE A 59 -2.39 -27.14 7.71
C PHE A 59 -1.52 -25.98 7.25
N HIS A 60 -2.10 -24.79 7.23
CA HIS A 60 -1.46 -23.53 6.97
C HIS A 60 -1.39 -22.72 8.26
N LEU A 61 -0.27 -22.04 8.46
CA LEU A 61 -0.04 -21.14 9.59
C LEU A 61 0.48 -19.82 9.03
N THR A 62 -0.42 -18.85 8.85
CA THR A 62 -0.12 -17.58 8.18
C THR A 62 -0.18 -16.42 9.17
N PRO A 63 0.84 -15.55 9.23
CA PRO A 63 0.78 -14.35 10.07
C PRO A 63 -0.23 -13.35 9.48
N LEU A 64 -1.03 -12.73 10.33
CA LEU A 64 -1.87 -11.60 9.93
C LEU A 64 -1.00 -10.35 9.87
N SER A 65 -1.10 -9.62 8.76
CA SER A 65 -0.44 -8.32 8.58
C SER A 65 -1.26 -7.23 9.27
N TYR A 66 -1.27 -7.28 10.59
CA TYR A 66 -2.02 -6.38 11.45
C TYR A 66 -1.23 -6.07 12.72
N GLU A 67 -1.65 -5.03 13.43
CA GLU A 67 -1.13 -4.71 14.75
C GLU A 67 -1.40 -5.84 15.76
N THR A 68 -0.70 -5.77 16.90
CA THR A 68 -0.81 -6.82 17.92
C THR A 68 -2.18 -6.80 18.59
N LEU A 69 -2.87 -7.93 18.57
CA LEU A 69 -4.17 -8.11 19.20
C LEU A 69 -4.01 -8.81 20.55
N GLU A 70 -4.83 -8.43 21.54
CA GLU A 70 -4.75 -8.97 22.90
C GLU A 70 -5.78 -10.08 23.18
N TYR A 71 -6.96 -9.93 22.59
CA TYR A 71 -8.09 -10.85 22.70
C TYR A 71 -8.88 -10.86 21.39
N ALA A 72 -9.46 -12.00 21.04
CA ALA A 72 -10.25 -12.15 19.83
C ALA A 72 -11.35 -13.19 20.01
N SER A 73 -12.47 -13.01 19.31
CA SER A 73 -13.56 -13.97 19.25
C SER A 73 -14.17 -13.99 17.85
N GLY A 74 -14.74 -15.12 17.46
CA GLY A 74 -15.54 -15.20 16.24
C GLY A 74 -16.74 -14.26 16.32
N PHE A 75 -17.06 -13.63 15.19
CA PHE A 75 -18.15 -12.67 15.04
C PHE A 75 -18.91 -12.95 13.75
N SER A 76 -20.23 -12.78 13.79
CA SER A 76 -21.12 -12.97 12.65
C SER A 76 -22.23 -11.94 12.74
N SER A 77 -22.38 -11.13 11.69
CA SER A 77 -23.47 -10.18 11.51
C SER A 77 -23.87 -10.09 10.04
N GLU A 78 -24.96 -9.42 9.72
CA GLU A 78 -25.38 -9.19 8.33
C GLU A 78 -24.31 -8.45 7.51
N GLN A 79 -23.60 -7.50 8.14
CA GLN A 79 -22.52 -6.74 7.53
C GLN A 79 -21.22 -7.54 7.39
N CYS A 80 -21.06 -8.62 8.18
CA CYS A 80 -19.85 -9.43 8.23
C CYS A 80 -20.21 -10.87 8.62
N ALA A 81 -20.52 -11.70 7.63
CA ALA A 81 -20.99 -13.07 7.85
C ALA A 81 -19.96 -13.95 8.58
N GLU A 82 -18.67 -13.76 8.28
CA GLU A 82 -17.56 -14.43 8.96
C GLU A 82 -16.48 -13.41 9.33
N GLY A 83 -16.53 -12.92 10.56
CA GLY A 83 -15.63 -11.92 11.10
C GLY A 83 -14.95 -12.34 12.40
N ILE A 84 -14.04 -11.49 12.86
CA ILE A 84 -13.35 -11.59 14.12
C ILE A 84 -13.53 -10.26 14.85
N VAL A 85 -14.07 -10.30 16.07
CA VAL A 85 -14.00 -9.15 16.98
C VAL A 85 -12.72 -9.30 17.78
N ALA A 86 -11.87 -8.27 17.75
CA ALA A 86 -10.61 -8.26 18.47
C ALA A 86 -10.44 -6.98 19.28
N ILE A 87 -9.71 -7.09 20.40
CA ILE A 87 -9.31 -5.97 21.23
C ILE A 87 -7.82 -5.76 21.02
N SER A 88 -7.45 -4.52 20.70
CA SER A 88 -6.07 -4.09 20.58
C SER A 88 -5.87 -2.87 21.47
N THR A 89 -5.06 -3.03 22.53
CA THR A 89 -4.87 -2.02 23.57
C THR A 89 -6.20 -1.38 23.99
N ASN A 90 -6.45 -0.13 23.60
CA ASN A 90 -7.63 0.64 24.01
C ASN A 90 -8.74 0.66 22.96
N THR A 91 -8.64 -0.14 21.89
CA THR A 91 -9.57 -0.13 20.76
C THR A 91 -10.23 -1.48 20.54
N LEU A 92 -11.54 -1.48 20.31
CA LEU A 92 -12.30 -2.62 19.82
C LEU A 92 -12.35 -2.57 18.29
N ARG A 93 -12.07 -3.70 17.63
CA ARG A 93 -11.96 -3.78 16.18
C ARG A 93 -12.72 -4.98 15.64
N ILE A 94 -13.55 -4.76 14.62
CA ILE A 94 -14.21 -5.83 13.86
C ILE A 94 -13.39 -6.03 12.58
N LEU A 95 -12.90 -7.24 12.37
CA LEU A 95 -12.03 -7.63 11.26
C LEU A 95 -12.74 -8.68 10.41
N ALA A 96 -12.58 -8.61 9.10
CA ALA A 96 -13.00 -9.66 8.16
C ALA A 96 -11.76 -10.19 7.42
N LEU A 97 -11.67 -11.50 7.25
CA LEU A 97 -10.56 -12.15 6.55
C LEU A 97 -11.03 -12.63 5.16
N GLU A 98 -10.97 -11.75 4.17
CA GLU A 98 -11.52 -12.05 2.83
C GLU A 98 -10.57 -12.88 1.95
N LYS A 99 -9.29 -12.49 1.87
CA LYS A 99 -8.32 -13.09 0.95
C LYS A 99 -7.43 -14.12 1.64
N LEU A 100 -7.97 -15.31 1.85
CA LEU A 100 -7.20 -16.45 2.36
C LEU A 100 -6.25 -17.00 1.27
N GLY A 101 -4.95 -17.06 1.57
CA GLY A 101 -3.92 -17.58 0.65
C GLY A 101 -3.02 -16.52 0.02
N ALA A 102 -3.39 -15.24 0.09
CA ALA A 102 -2.46 -14.14 -0.20
C ALA A 102 -1.48 -14.00 0.98
N VAL A 103 -0.23 -14.37 0.77
CA VAL A 103 0.80 -14.38 1.83
C VAL A 103 1.35 -12.97 2.12
N PHE A 104 1.19 -12.05 1.16
CA PHE A 104 1.67 -10.67 1.24
C PHE A 104 0.50 -9.71 1.34
N ASN A 105 0.49 -8.90 2.41
CA ASN A 105 -0.30 -7.68 2.44
C ASN A 105 0.54 -6.54 1.85
N GLN A 106 -0.06 -5.74 0.98
CA GLN A 106 0.59 -4.60 0.36
C GLN A 106 -0.22 -3.33 0.64
N ILE A 107 0.51 -2.26 0.97
CA ILE A 107 -0.03 -0.91 1.03
C ILE A 107 0.71 -0.13 -0.06
N THR A 108 -0.02 0.62 -0.86
CA THR A 108 0.53 1.37 -1.99
C THR A 108 0.60 2.84 -1.64
N PHE A 109 1.77 3.44 -1.81
CA PHE A 109 1.96 4.89 -1.75
C PHE A 109 2.20 5.40 -3.18
N PRO A 110 1.33 6.28 -3.72
CA PRO A 110 1.48 6.78 -5.08
C PRO A 110 2.71 7.69 -5.19
N LEU A 111 3.40 7.60 -6.32
CA LEU A 111 4.55 8.42 -6.71
C LEU A 111 4.23 9.16 -8.01
N GLU A 112 5.01 10.18 -8.35
CA GLU A 112 4.75 11.00 -9.55
C GLU A 112 5.50 10.48 -10.77
N TYR A 113 6.73 9.97 -10.60
CA TYR A 113 7.49 9.34 -11.68
C TYR A 113 7.91 7.92 -11.32
N THR A 114 8.44 7.17 -12.30
CA THR A 114 8.90 5.79 -12.06
C THR A 114 10.06 5.74 -11.05
N PRO A 115 9.91 5.05 -9.90
CA PRO A 115 11.00 4.88 -8.95
C PRO A 115 12.09 3.97 -9.53
N LYS A 116 13.36 4.39 -9.47
CA LYS A 116 14.52 3.61 -9.94
C LYS A 116 15.27 2.94 -8.81
N ARG A 117 15.50 3.67 -7.72
CA ARG A 117 16.22 3.21 -6.54
C ARG A 117 15.71 3.94 -5.30
N PHE A 118 15.77 3.28 -4.15
CA PHE A 118 15.61 3.94 -2.86
C PHE A 118 16.71 3.52 -1.87
N LEU A 119 16.96 4.39 -0.89
CA LEU A 119 17.89 4.20 0.22
C LEU A 119 17.16 4.38 1.54
N ILE A 120 17.65 3.72 2.59
CA ILE A 120 17.13 3.87 3.95
C ILE A 120 18.11 4.75 4.72
N HIS A 121 17.63 5.87 5.28
CA HIS A 121 18.44 6.72 6.13
C HIS A 121 18.60 6.08 7.52
N ASN A 122 19.82 5.74 7.92
CA ASN A 122 20.08 4.92 9.11
C ASN A 122 19.55 5.51 10.42
N GLU A 123 19.63 6.84 10.60
CA GLU A 123 19.25 7.48 11.86
C GLU A 123 17.74 7.69 12.00
N THR A 124 17.06 7.96 10.88
CA THR A 124 15.64 8.34 10.88
C THR A 124 14.71 7.25 10.33
N GLY A 125 15.26 6.22 9.71
CA GLY A 125 14.52 5.14 9.04
C GLY A 125 13.72 5.59 7.81
N LYS A 126 13.90 6.84 7.35
CA LYS A 126 13.18 7.40 6.20
C LYS A 126 13.72 6.84 4.88
N LEU A 127 12.85 6.79 3.87
CA LEU A 127 13.21 6.42 2.51
C LEU A 127 13.62 7.64 1.71
N ILE A 128 14.74 7.54 1.01
CA ILE A 128 15.16 8.49 -0.03
C ILE A 128 14.98 7.78 -1.37
N ILE A 129 14.07 8.26 -2.21
CA ILE A 129 13.63 7.61 -3.45
C ILE A 129 14.06 8.49 -4.63
N SER A 130 14.64 7.85 -5.65
CA SER A 130 14.91 8.46 -6.95
C SER A 130 13.79 8.08 -7.91
N GLU A 131 13.16 9.07 -8.51
CA GLU A 131 12.10 8.88 -9.49
C GLU A 131 12.58 9.50 -10.82
N THR A 132 12.46 8.77 -11.93
CA THR A 132 12.95 9.24 -13.24
C THR A 132 12.16 8.59 -14.37
N ASP A 133 11.62 9.44 -15.26
CA ASP A 133 10.89 9.03 -16.45
C ASP A 133 11.49 9.61 -17.73
N HIS A 134 11.53 8.75 -18.76
CA HIS A 134 11.80 9.16 -20.12
C HIS A 134 10.51 9.68 -20.76
N ASN A 135 10.65 10.59 -21.73
CA ASN A 135 9.54 11.13 -22.50
C ASN A 135 8.52 11.86 -21.60
N ALA A 136 9.00 12.51 -20.54
CA ALA A 136 8.20 13.19 -19.53
C ALA A 136 8.67 14.65 -19.32
N TYR A 137 7.73 15.50 -18.89
CA TYR A 137 8.01 16.89 -18.48
C TYR A 137 8.10 17.01 -16.97
N THR A 138 8.98 17.90 -16.50
CA THR A 138 8.95 18.39 -15.12
C THR A 138 7.71 19.26 -14.87
N GLU A 139 7.29 19.39 -13.61
CA GLU A 139 6.15 20.23 -13.20
C GLU A 139 6.29 21.67 -13.72
N GLU A 140 7.50 22.23 -13.63
CA GLU A 140 7.82 23.57 -14.12
C GLU A 140 7.63 23.67 -15.64
N THR A 141 8.15 22.70 -16.40
CA THR A 141 8.02 22.67 -17.86
C THR A 141 6.57 22.46 -18.29
N LYS A 142 5.80 21.64 -17.56
CA LYS A 142 4.35 21.47 -17.78
C LYS A 142 3.64 22.81 -17.63
N ASN A 143 3.92 23.56 -16.56
CA ASN A 143 3.30 24.86 -16.31
C ASN A 143 3.66 25.91 -17.36
N ILE A 144 4.92 25.93 -17.83
CA ILE A 144 5.35 26.83 -18.91
C ILE A 144 4.62 26.50 -20.20
N ARG A 145 4.59 25.22 -20.60
CA ARG A 145 3.89 24.78 -21.82
C ARG A 145 2.38 25.04 -21.74
N LYS A 146 1.78 24.84 -20.58
CA LYS A 146 0.36 25.09 -20.37
C LYS A 146 0.00 26.56 -20.62
N LYS A 147 0.86 27.48 -20.15
CA LYS A 147 0.72 28.91 -20.41
C LYS A 147 0.94 29.26 -21.88
N GLN A 148 1.99 28.72 -22.50
CA GLN A 148 2.25 28.93 -23.93
C GLN A 148 1.07 28.49 -24.81
N MET A 149 0.50 27.31 -24.54
CA MET A 149 -0.68 26.83 -25.28
C MET A 149 -1.90 27.74 -25.09
N ALA A 150 -2.10 28.26 -23.87
CA ALA A 150 -3.18 29.18 -23.59
C ALA A 150 -3.00 30.52 -24.31
N ASP A 151 -1.77 31.03 -24.38
CA ASP A 151 -1.46 32.27 -25.12
C ASP A 151 -1.61 32.07 -26.63
N GLU A 152 -1.14 30.95 -27.18
CA GLU A 152 -1.35 30.60 -28.60
C GLU A 152 -2.84 30.47 -28.96
N MET A 153 -3.67 29.91 -28.07
CA MET A 153 -5.13 29.86 -28.27
C MET A 153 -5.75 31.25 -28.34
N ARG A 154 -5.26 32.20 -27.53
CA ARG A 154 -5.75 33.58 -27.52
C ARG A 154 -5.30 34.36 -28.75
N GLU A 155 -4.08 34.14 -29.23
CA GLU A 155 -3.54 34.80 -30.42
C GLU A 155 -4.11 34.26 -31.73
N ALA A 156 -4.50 32.98 -31.78
CA ALA A 156 -5.08 32.37 -32.97
C ALA A 156 -6.56 32.71 -33.20
N ALA A 157 -7.24 33.29 -32.19
CA ALA A 157 -8.64 33.67 -32.28
C ALA A 157 -8.84 34.93 -33.13
N GLY A 158 -9.85 34.92 -34.00
CA GLY A 158 -10.29 36.12 -34.71
C GLY A 158 -11.00 37.11 -33.78
N GLU A 159 -11.14 38.37 -34.20
CA GLU A 159 -11.75 39.45 -33.40
C GLU A 159 -13.14 39.08 -32.85
N ASP A 160 -13.92 38.29 -33.60
CA ASP A 160 -15.28 37.87 -33.21
C ASP A 160 -15.30 36.72 -32.17
N GLU A 161 -14.20 35.99 -31.97
CA GLU A 161 -14.10 34.81 -31.09
C GLU A 161 -13.17 35.02 -29.89
N GLN A 162 -12.64 36.24 -29.71
CA GLN A 162 -11.64 36.58 -28.70
C GLN A 162 -12.11 36.31 -27.26
N GLU A 163 -13.37 36.61 -26.94
CA GLU A 163 -13.95 36.38 -25.61
C GLU A 163 -14.03 34.88 -25.29
N LEU A 164 -14.51 34.07 -26.24
CA LEU A 164 -14.62 32.63 -26.08
C LEU A 164 -13.23 31.98 -25.93
N ALA A 165 -12.25 32.43 -26.71
CA ALA A 165 -10.88 31.94 -26.63
C ALA A 165 -10.22 32.25 -25.28
N ASN A 166 -10.50 33.43 -24.70
CA ASN A 166 -10.04 33.78 -23.35
C ASN A 166 -10.65 32.85 -22.29
N GLU A 167 -11.97 32.60 -22.36
CA GLU A 167 -12.66 31.70 -21.43
C GLU A 167 -12.11 30.26 -21.52
N MET A 168 -11.88 29.76 -22.74
CA MET A 168 -11.29 28.42 -22.95
C MET A 168 -9.85 28.33 -22.45
N ALA A 169 -9.03 29.35 -22.69
CA ALA A 169 -7.65 29.41 -22.21
C ALA A 169 -7.58 29.43 -20.67
N ASP A 170 -8.46 30.19 -20.02
CA ASP A 170 -8.55 30.25 -18.56
C ASP A 170 -9.06 28.93 -17.98
N ALA A 171 -10.07 28.32 -18.61
CA ALA A 171 -10.54 26.99 -18.23
C ALA A 171 -9.40 25.96 -18.35
N PHE A 172 -8.65 25.98 -19.44
CA PHE A 172 -7.51 25.09 -19.66
C PHE A 172 -6.44 25.26 -18.59
N ILE A 173 -6.03 26.49 -18.27
CA ILE A 173 -5.02 26.76 -17.22
C ILE A 173 -5.50 26.27 -15.85
N ASN A 174 -6.77 26.51 -15.51
CA ASN A 174 -7.32 26.17 -14.20
C ASN A 174 -7.61 24.67 -14.04
N GLU A 175 -7.91 23.96 -15.13
CA GLU A 175 -8.21 22.54 -15.08
C GLU A 175 -6.93 21.70 -15.09
N VAL A 176 -6.65 21.02 -13.97
CA VAL A 176 -5.56 20.04 -13.88
C VAL A 176 -6.19 18.65 -13.88
N LEU A 177 -6.07 17.94 -15.01
CA LEU A 177 -6.56 16.58 -15.14
C LEU A 177 -5.69 15.61 -14.32
N PRO A 178 -6.29 14.68 -13.54
CA PRO A 178 -5.53 13.68 -12.80
C PRO A 178 -4.73 12.76 -13.73
N GLU A 179 -3.40 12.77 -13.59
CA GLU A 179 -2.49 12.00 -14.46
C GLU A 179 -2.57 10.48 -14.22
N ASP A 180 -3.07 10.04 -13.07
CA ASP A 180 -3.32 8.63 -12.77
C ASP A 180 -4.47 8.05 -13.60
N GLN A 181 -5.46 8.88 -13.94
CA GLN A 181 -6.60 8.49 -14.77
C GLN A 181 -6.38 8.79 -16.26
N PHE A 182 -5.82 9.95 -16.60
CA PHE A 182 -5.68 10.43 -17.98
C PHE A 182 -4.29 10.19 -18.58
N SER A 183 -3.37 9.57 -17.83
CA SER A 183 -1.95 9.44 -18.15
C SER A 183 -1.20 10.78 -18.14
N SER A 184 0.11 10.71 -17.93
CA SER A 184 0.98 11.88 -17.95
C SER A 184 1.24 12.39 -19.38
N PRO A 185 1.34 13.72 -19.60
CA PRO A 185 1.69 14.29 -20.90
C PRO A 185 3.08 13.83 -21.37
N LYS A 186 3.17 13.34 -22.61
CA LYS A 186 4.41 12.83 -23.21
C LYS A 186 5.19 13.93 -23.91
N ALA A 187 6.48 14.04 -23.60
CA ALA A 187 7.29 15.19 -23.94
C ALA A 187 7.99 15.17 -25.31
N GLY A 188 8.07 13.99 -25.93
CA GLY A 188 8.89 13.72 -27.10
C GLY A 188 10.24 13.07 -26.76
N ALA A 189 10.96 12.67 -27.80
CA ALA A 189 12.27 12.03 -27.68
C ALA A 189 13.32 12.98 -27.07
N GLY A 190 14.18 12.45 -26.20
CA GLY A 190 15.27 13.20 -25.57
C GLY A 190 14.87 14.02 -24.35
N MET A 191 13.59 13.99 -23.96
CA MET A 191 13.09 14.69 -22.79
C MET A 191 13.06 13.76 -21.56
N TRP A 192 13.54 14.27 -20.43
CA TRP A 192 13.53 13.54 -19.15
C TRP A 192 13.02 14.41 -18.01
N ALA A 193 12.32 13.78 -17.07
CA ALA A 193 11.94 14.38 -15.81
C ALA A 193 12.39 13.49 -14.67
N SER A 194 12.98 14.08 -13.64
CA SER A 194 13.41 13.35 -12.46
C SER A 194 13.26 14.17 -11.18
N GLN A 195 13.14 13.45 -10.07
CA GLN A 195 13.10 14.04 -8.75
C GLN A 195 13.64 13.09 -7.69
N ILE A 196 14.02 13.67 -6.56
CA ILE A 196 14.39 12.95 -5.34
C ILE A 196 13.34 13.23 -4.27
N ARG A 197 12.79 12.17 -3.68
CA ARG A 197 11.75 12.24 -2.67
C ARG A 197 12.23 11.64 -1.35
N VAL A 198 11.98 12.34 -0.25
CA VAL A 198 12.15 11.80 1.11
C VAL A 198 10.78 11.47 1.70
N MET A 199 10.53 10.19 1.98
CA MET A 199 9.23 9.66 2.43
C MET A 199 9.40 8.81 3.70
N ASP A 200 8.40 8.82 4.58
CA ASP A 200 8.30 7.85 5.68
C ASP A 200 7.61 6.56 5.21
N PRO A 201 8.26 5.38 5.37
CA PRO A 201 7.71 4.11 4.90
C PRO A 201 6.49 3.62 5.70
N ILE A 202 6.22 4.17 6.88
CA ILE A 202 5.14 3.70 7.76
C ILE A 202 3.79 4.30 7.34
N ASN A 203 3.76 5.62 7.10
CA ASN A 203 2.55 6.37 6.79
C ASN A 203 2.48 6.84 5.32
N GLY A 204 3.57 6.74 4.56
CA GLY A 204 3.66 7.25 3.19
C GLY A 204 3.79 8.77 3.08
N HIS A 205 4.02 9.47 4.20
CA HIS A 205 4.12 10.93 4.21
C HIS A 205 5.43 11.40 3.56
N THR A 206 5.32 12.31 2.60
CA THR A 206 6.48 12.91 1.92
C THR A 206 6.95 14.14 2.69
N TYR A 207 8.19 14.11 3.18
CA TYR A 207 8.81 15.22 3.91
C TYR A 207 9.45 16.26 3.00
N SER A 208 10.05 15.80 1.91
CA SER A 208 10.77 16.68 0.99
C SER A 208 10.72 16.11 -0.42
N LYS A 209 10.62 17.01 -1.39
CA LYS A 209 10.75 16.72 -2.82
C LYS A 209 11.76 17.70 -3.39
N VAL A 210 12.78 17.18 -4.07
CA VAL A 210 13.75 17.96 -4.82
C VAL A 210 13.53 17.64 -6.29
N GLN A 211 12.90 18.58 -6.98
CA GLN A 211 12.68 18.49 -8.42
C GLN A 211 13.97 18.90 -9.14
N LEU A 212 14.39 18.10 -10.12
CA LEU A 212 15.54 18.41 -10.95
C LEU A 212 15.12 19.16 -12.21
N ALA A 213 16.10 19.75 -12.89
CA ALA A 213 15.83 20.51 -14.10
C ALA A 213 15.35 19.58 -15.24
N GLN A 214 14.69 20.16 -16.23
CA GLN A 214 14.29 19.42 -17.43
C GLN A 214 15.52 18.81 -18.10
N ASN A 215 15.43 17.53 -18.46
CA ASN A 215 16.50 16.72 -19.07
C ASN A 215 17.64 16.32 -18.12
N GLU A 216 17.51 16.56 -16.82
CA GLU A 216 18.32 15.89 -15.81
C GLU A 216 17.64 14.58 -15.40
N ALA A 217 18.42 13.50 -15.30
CA ALA A 217 17.93 12.16 -14.98
C ALA A 217 18.79 11.55 -13.86
N VAL A 218 18.14 11.11 -12.78
CA VAL A 218 18.82 10.41 -11.68
C VAL A 218 19.04 8.96 -12.07
N MET A 219 20.30 8.58 -12.28
CA MET A 219 20.67 7.21 -12.64
C MET A 219 21.13 6.39 -11.43
N SER A 220 21.60 7.04 -10.37
CA SER A 220 22.09 6.38 -9.16
C SER A 220 22.00 7.30 -7.94
N MET A 221 21.85 6.67 -6.78
CA MET A 221 22.00 7.25 -5.44
C MET A 221 22.87 6.33 -4.59
#